data_AF-A0A1V5QLB8-F1
#
_entry.id   AF-A0A1V5QLB8-F1
#
_cell.length_a   1.000
_cell.length_b   1.000
_cell.length_c   1.000
_cell.angle_alpha   90.00
_cell.angle_beta   90.00
_cell.angle_gamma   90.00
#
_symmetry.space_group_name_H-M   'P 1'
#
loop_
_entity.id
_entity.type
_entity.pdbx_description
1 polymer ?
#
loop_
_entity_poly.entity_id
_entity_poly.type
_entity_poly.pdbx_seq_one_letter_code
_entity_poly.pdbx_strand_id
1 'polypeptide(L)'
;MSAVPQPLQHLPQISRYYEALDRIALRCAPAQLNPIKEAFSQKALILTDTGEWLTSGEISIFPDEDNTSPSIHPSFRTLSLWLRIGVSERPALERTIEWLKSLESGAKLDANAARRVRSALQREPLRIWNECQHWLTLDSTWESVGKLKYRLTMQSLTKWGELFPFIKAATANLQMLSVEATQLAPFAALRNLGDAVEFRVTKFTPSSRNSDPKPWLTALADGLCRVKLPNEEDTRRVRTAAQRLRETSWNAFTHLDVTPYVDGAPAGEPFTPKALWQDSSLYVAGQSTVRLYRDLADELARPFSHTQVSDAIAACIERTPEFITEYLEAHFELDAQPEMPLRPDQAKPESQAAADESPKSKETSQETTETTDAEAPVENTEDVPPSAGEDGDEEPEPEADDRGTEEQEAKQPTPPKPTLIELYARQRGFRWHAAEKCYTHADGRWIEKSASPFNWEEHAAGGELVSRLWVTEQKLANGVEIAAELWTLIGQQPATTALVVVGDDHAPCALTGQEILELKDSRQIMLHPARYRIVENPN
;
A
#
# COMPACT_ATOMS: atom_id res chain seq x y z
N MET A 1 41.21 -21.41 -42.33
CA MET A 1 40.20 -21.61 -41.27
C MET A 1 38.86 -21.67 -41.97
N SER A 2 38.24 -22.86 -42.02
CA SER A 2 36.98 -23.10 -42.72
C SER A 2 35.90 -22.17 -42.19
N ALA A 3 35.23 -21.45 -43.10
CA ALA A 3 34.01 -20.72 -42.80
C ALA A 3 33.01 -21.74 -42.24
N VAL A 4 32.65 -21.60 -40.96
CA VAL A 4 31.58 -22.39 -40.36
C VAL A 4 30.31 -22.05 -41.14
N PRO A 5 29.63 -23.03 -41.76
CA PRO A 5 28.41 -22.76 -42.51
C PRO A 5 27.36 -22.18 -41.56
N GLN A 6 26.75 -21.05 -41.94
CA GLN A 6 25.64 -20.47 -41.17
C GLN A 6 24.45 -21.43 -41.26
N PRO A 7 24.04 -22.09 -40.16
CA PRO A 7 23.02 -23.14 -40.18
C PRO A 7 21.65 -22.63 -40.66
N LEU A 8 21.39 -21.31 -40.53
CA LEU A 8 20.20 -20.64 -41.04
C LEU A 8 20.08 -20.69 -42.58
N GLN A 9 21.18 -20.90 -43.32
CA GLN A 9 21.13 -21.07 -44.78
C GLN A 9 20.63 -22.46 -45.20
N HIS A 10 20.59 -23.42 -44.27
CA HIS A 10 20.21 -24.81 -44.51
C HIS A 10 18.85 -25.19 -43.90
N LEU A 11 18.03 -24.20 -43.50
CA LEU A 11 16.71 -24.43 -42.91
C LEU A 11 15.84 -25.46 -43.67
N PRO A 12 15.75 -25.46 -45.02
CA PRO A 12 14.95 -26.45 -45.74
C PRO A 12 15.47 -27.89 -45.59
N GLN A 13 16.79 -28.07 -45.49
CA GLN A 13 17.39 -29.39 -45.29
C GLN A 13 17.20 -29.86 -43.85
N ILE A 14 17.38 -28.96 -42.88
CA ILE A 14 17.15 -29.23 -41.45
C ILE A 14 15.67 -29.60 -41.20
N SER A 15 14.73 -28.88 -41.82
CA SER A 15 13.29 -29.19 -41.74
C SER A 15 12.99 -30.62 -42.16
N ARG A 16 13.55 -31.07 -43.28
CA ARG A 16 13.33 -32.44 -43.80
C ARG A 16 13.80 -33.51 -42.81
N TYR A 17 14.91 -33.27 -42.10
CA TYR A 17 15.40 -34.19 -41.08
C TYR A 17 14.51 -34.19 -39.84
N TYR A 18 14.11 -33.03 -39.33
CA TYR A 18 13.20 -32.95 -38.19
C TYR A 18 11.82 -33.52 -38.49
N GLU A 19 11.24 -33.28 -39.68
CA GLU A 19 9.97 -33.87 -40.11
C GLU A 19 10.06 -35.39 -40.29
N ALA A 20 11.22 -35.91 -40.74
CA ALA A 20 11.44 -37.34 -40.77
C ALA A 20 11.49 -37.94 -39.36
N LEU A 21 12.21 -37.29 -38.44
CA LEU A 21 12.28 -37.69 -37.03
C LEU A 21 10.93 -37.57 -36.33
N ASP A 22 10.14 -36.52 -36.60
CA ASP A 22 8.80 -36.33 -36.07
C ASP A 22 7.86 -37.46 -36.50
N ARG A 23 7.89 -37.85 -37.79
CA ARG A 23 7.10 -39.00 -38.29
C ARG A 23 7.51 -40.33 -37.63
N ILE A 24 8.79 -40.50 -37.33
CA ILE A 24 9.28 -41.69 -36.60
C ILE A 24 8.80 -41.64 -35.15
N ALA A 25 9.01 -40.52 -34.46
CA ALA A 25 8.62 -40.31 -33.07
C ALA A 25 7.10 -40.42 -32.82
N LEU A 26 6.28 -40.10 -33.83
CA LEU A 26 4.83 -40.30 -33.81
C LEU A 26 4.43 -41.78 -33.83
N ARG A 27 5.22 -42.65 -34.45
CA ARG A 27 4.91 -44.07 -34.68
C ARG A 27 5.64 -45.03 -33.73
N CYS A 28 6.66 -44.56 -33.02
CA CYS A 28 7.43 -45.37 -32.08
C CYS A 28 6.71 -45.59 -30.74
N ALA A 29 6.91 -46.78 -30.17
CA ALA A 29 6.54 -47.06 -28.78
C ALA A 29 7.46 -46.29 -27.81
N PRO A 30 7.02 -45.98 -26.56
CA PRO A 30 7.81 -45.19 -25.61
C PRO A 30 9.23 -45.72 -25.35
N ALA A 31 9.42 -47.04 -25.28
CA ALA A 31 10.74 -47.66 -25.08
C ALA A 31 11.70 -47.46 -26.27
N GLN A 32 11.16 -47.39 -27.49
CA GLN A 32 11.94 -47.15 -28.71
C GLN A 32 12.31 -45.68 -28.92
N LEU A 33 11.68 -44.78 -28.15
CA LEU A 33 11.91 -43.34 -28.19
C LEU A 33 13.02 -42.90 -27.23
N ASN A 34 13.41 -43.75 -26.28
CA ASN A 34 14.49 -43.48 -25.31
C ASN A 34 15.85 -43.17 -25.96
N PRO A 35 16.31 -43.88 -27.01
CA PRO A 35 17.57 -43.53 -27.67
C PRO A 35 17.54 -42.15 -28.34
N ILE A 36 16.37 -41.74 -28.84
CA ILE A 36 16.18 -40.40 -29.44
C ILE A 36 16.25 -39.36 -28.33
N LYS A 37 15.51 -39.55 -27.24
CA LYS A 37 15.58 -38.69 -26.04
C LYS A 37 17.02 -38.52 -25.54
N GLU A 38 17.74 -39.63 -25.39
CA GLU A 38 19.11 -39.62 -24.91
C GLU A 38 20.04 -38.85 -25.86
N ALA A 39 19.91 -39.06 -27.17
CA ALA A 39 20.70 -38.33 -28.16
C ALA A 39 20.46 -36.81 -28.12
N PHE A 40 19.21 -36.37 -28.00
CA PHE A 40 18.85 -34.95 -27.90
C PHE A 40 19.20 -34.32 -26.54
N SER A 41 19.32 -35.14 -25.48
CA SER A 41 19.79 -34.68 -24.17
C SER A 41 21.31 -34.54 -24.10
N GLN A 42 22.06 -35.39 -24.82
CA GLN A 42 23.53 -35.42 -24.76
C GLN A 42 24.21 -34.58 -25.85
N LYS A 43 23.51 -34.31 -26.95
CA LYS A 43 24.08 -33.61 -28.11
C LYS A 43 23.23 -32.40 -28.49
N ALA A 44 23.92 -31.31 -28.82
CA ALA A 44 23.32 -30.08 -29.33
C ALA A 44 22.73 -30.31 -30.73
N LEU A 45 21.46 -30.66 -30.77
CA LEU A 45 20.74 -31.11 -31.98
C LEU A 45 19.48 -30.30 -32.27
N ILE A 46 19.20 -29.24 -31.51
CA ILE A 46 18.04 -28.38 -31.68
C ILE A 46 18.49 -26.98 -32.09
N LEU A 47 17.94 -26.44 -33.17
CA LEU A 47 18.34 -25.15 -33.72
C LEU A 47 17.52 -24.00 -33.08
N THR A 48 18.21 -22.97 -32.59
CA THR A 48 17.62 -21.73 -32.06
C THR A 48 17.28 -20.73 -33.16
N ASP A 49 16.51 -19.70 -32.82
CA ASP A 49 16.28 -18.50 -33.64
C ASP A 49 17.57 -17.72 -33.97
N THR A 50 18.55 -17.73 -33.07
CA THR A 50 19.89 -17.12 -33.25
C THR A 50 20.83 -17.94 -34.13
N GLY A 51 20.42 -19.16 -34.55
CA GLY A 51 21.25 -20.05 -35.36
C GLY A 51 22.27 -20.88 -34.57
N GLU A 52 22.08 -21.02 -33.26
CA GLU A 52 22.87 -21.89 -32.39
C GLU A 52 22.24 -23.28 -32.28
N TRP A 53 23.05 -24.27 -31.92
CA TRP A 53 22.58 -25.63 -31.66
C TRP A 53 22.63 -25.90 -30.15
N LEU A 54 21.51 -26.35 -29.57
CA LEU A 54 21.35 -26.62 -28.14
C LEU A 54 20.75 -28.01 -27.87
N THR A 55 20.86 -28.48 -26.64
CA THR A 55 20.27 -29.74 -26.17
C THR A 55 18.80 -29.57 -25.74
N SER A 56 18.09 -30.69 -25.53
CA SER A 56 16.68 -30.66 -25.11
C SER A 56 16.42 -30.09 -23.71
N GLY A 57 17.43 -30.01 -22.84
CA GLY A 57 17.31 -29.40 -21.51
C GLY A 57 17.63 -27.89 -21.50
N GLU A 58 18.25 -27.39 -22.55
CA GLU A 58 18.74 -26.02 -22.62
C GLU A 58 17.76 -25.06 -23.32
N ILE A 59 16.86 -25.60 -24.14
CA ILE A 59 15.96 -24.87 -25.04
C ILE A 59 14.48 -25.14 -24.74
N SER A 60 13.59 -24.31 -25.28
CA SER A 60 12.14 -24.52 -25.19
C SER A 60 11.41 -24.17 -26.48
N ILE A 61 10.19 -24.70 -26.66
CA ILE A 61 9.44 -24.62 -27.92
C ILE A 61 9.05 -23.18 -28.25
N PHE A 62 8.48 -22.46 -27.28
CA PHE A 62 8.05 -21.07 -27.43
C PHE A 62 8.97 -20.14 -26.63
N PRO A 63 9.19 -18.89 -27.07
CA PRO A 63 9.97 -17.92 -26.30
C PRO A 63 9.23 -17.49 -25.01
N ASP A 64 10.00 -16.94 -24.07
CA ASP A 64 9.47 -16.23 -22.89
C ASP A 64 8.91 -14.85 -23.30
N GLU A 65 8.10 -14.22 -22.42
CA GLU A 65 7.54 -12.87 -22.63
C GLU A 65 8.64 -11.84 -22.92
N ASP A 66 9.80 -11.98 -22.26
CA ASP A 66 10.95 -11.08 -22.43
C ASP A 66 11.95 -11.53 -23.53
N ASN A 67 11.69 -12.65 -24.24
CA ASN A 67 12.57 -13.25 -25.25
C ASN A 67 14.04 -13.49 -24.81
N THR A 68 14.31 -13.57 -23.50
CA THR A 68 15.68 -13.73 -22.97
C THR A 68 16.17 -15.18 -22.97
N SER A 69 15.24 -16.14 -23.00
CA SER A 69 15.56 -17.57 -22.98
C SER A 69 15.64 -18.16 -24.40
N PRO A 70 16.60 -19.06 -24.67
CA PRO A 70 16.75 -19.68 -25.97
C PRO A 70 15.51 -20.50 -26.35
N SER A 71 14.95 -20.22 -27.52
CA SER A 71 13.76 -20.88 -28.05
C SER A 71 14.04 -21.59 -29.38
N ILE A 72 13.28 -22.63 -29.69
CA ILE A 72 13.37 -23.32 -30.98
C ILE A 72 13.09 -22.32 -32.10
N HIS A 73 13.86 -22.40 -33.17
CA HIS A 73 13.66 -21.59 -34.37
C HIS A 73 12.18 -21.66 -34.84
N PRO A 74 11.53 -20.52 -35.15
CA PRO A 74 10.10 -20.45 -35.46
C PRO A 74 9.58 -21.48 -36.47
N SER A 75 10.38 -21.76 -37.51
CA SER A 75 10.05 -22.72 -38.58
C SER A 75 9.87 -24.17 -38.11
N PHE A 76 10.34 -24.53 -36.92
CA PHE A 76 10.29 -25.90 -36.43
C PHE A 76 9.36 -26.10 -35.23
N ARG A 77 8.83 -25.03 -34.63
CA ARG A 77 8.06 -25.08 -33.36
C ARG A 77 6.81 -25.97 -33.43
N THR A 78 6.25 -26.14 -34.62
CA THR A 78 4.98 -26.87 -34.84
C THR A 78 5.13 -28.40 -34.82
N LEU A 79 6.35 -28.92 -34.75
CA LEU A 79 6.59 -30.37 -34.73
C LEU A 79 6.23 -30.98 -33.37
N SER A 80 5.50 -32.09 -33.39
CA SER A 80 5.09 -32.83 -32.20
C SER A 80 6.26 -33.53 -31.47
N LEU A 81 7.38 -33.67 -32.18
CA LEU A 81 8.63 -34.26 -31.72
C LEU A 81 9.10 -33.67 -30.39
N TRP A 82 9.05 -32.35 -30.24
CA TRP A 82 9.66 -31.63 -29.13
C TRP A 82 9.12 -32.05 -27.76
N LEU A 83 7.79 -32.06 -27.63
CA LEU A 83 7.10 -32.55 -26.44
C LEU A 83 7.42 -34.03 -26.16
N ARG A 84 7.53 -34.84 -27.22
CA ARG A 84 7.77 -36.27 -27.10
C ARG A 84 9.19 -36.58 -26.62
N ILE A 85 10.18 -35.78 -27.01
CA ILE A 85 11.57 -35.92 -26.56
C ILE A 85 11.86 -35.16 -25.26
N GLY A 86 10.86 -34.50 -24.67
CA GLY A 86 10.97 -33.83 -23.37
C GLY A 86 11.51 -32.41 -23.43
N VAL A 87 11.40 -31.72 -24.56
CA VAL A 87 11.66 -30.28 -24.65
C VAL A 87 10.45 -29.54 -24.08
N SER A 88 10.69 -28.64 -23.12
CA SER A 88 9.64 -27.87 -22.48
C SER A 88 8.94 -26.93 -23.47
N GLU A 89 7.61 -26.83 -23.38
CA GLU A 89 6.83 -25.93 -24.24
C GLU A 89 7.23 -24.46 -24.06
N ARG A 90 7.56 -24.05 -22.84
CA ARG A 90 8.06 -22.71 -22.54
C ARG A 90 9.27 -22.83 -21.60
N PRO A 91 10.31 -22.01 -21.78
CA PRO A 91 11.43 -21.97 -20.87
C PRO A 91 11.00 -21.07 -19.72
N ALA A 92 10.36 -21.61 -18.69
CA ALA A 92 10.11 -20.74 -17.56
C ALA A 92 9.83 -21.47 -16.26
N LEU A 93 8.89 -22.41 -16.20
CA LEU A 93 8.35 -22.76 -14.88
C LEU A 93 9.32 -23.56 -14.02
N GLU A 94 9.94 -24.61 -14.57
CA GLU A 94 10.91 -25.43 -13.85
C GLU A 94 12.15 -24.60 -13.46
N ARG A 95 12.70 -23.82 -14.40
CA ARG A 95 13.83 -22.91 -14.11
C ARG A 95 13.44 -21.78 -13.15
N THR A 96 12.22 -21.27 -13.22
CA THR A 96 11.71 -20.25 -12.28
C THR A 96 11.53 -20.87 -10.90
N ILE A 97 11.03 -22.10 -10.79
CA ILE A 97 10.93 -22.80 -9.49
C ILE A 97 12.33 -23.11 -8.95
N GLU A 98 13.28 -23.55 -9.78
CA GLU A 98 14.69 -23.71 -9.36
C GLU A 98 15.30 -22.40 -8.88
N TRP A 99 15.06 -21.31 -9.61
CA TRP A 99 15.49 -19.97 -9.21
C TRP A 99 14.82 -19.53 -7.90
N LEU A 100 13.50 -19.71 -7.75
CA LEU A 100 12.78 -19.39 -6.51
C LEU A 100 13.29 -20.21 -5.32
N LYS A 101 13.65 -21.48 -5.54
CA LYS A 101 14.29 -22.35 -4.53
C LYS A 101 15.72 -21.91 -4.19
N SER A 102 16.39 -21.18 -5.08
CA SER A 102 17.73 -20.62 -4.84
C SER A 102 17.72 -19.30 -4.06
N LEU A 103 16.57 -18.64 -3.94
CA LEU A 103 16.44 -17.41 -3.17
C LEU A 103 16.62 -17.69 -1.67
N GLU A 104 17.37 -16.82 -1.00
CA GLU A 104 17.60 -16.92 0.44
C GLU A 104 16.31 -16.63 1.23
N SER A 105 16.00 -17.49 2.20
CA SER A 105 14.84 -17.30 3.09
C SER A 105 15.06 -16.10 4.02
N GLY A 106 14.06 -15.25 4.12
CA GLY A 106 14.10 -14.01 4.91
C GLY A 106 14.80 -12.85 4.20
N ALA A 107 15.27 -13.04 2.96
CA ALA A 107 15.91 -11.98 2.19
C ALA A 107 14.86 -11.04 1.57
N LYS A 108 15.13 -9.74 1.68
CA LYS A 108 14.34 -8.70 1.01
C LYS A 108 14.73 -8.64 -0.46
N LEU A 109 13.74 -8.77 -1.34
CA LEU A 109 13.94 -8.75 -2.77
C LEU A 109 13.99 -7.31 -3.29
N ASP A 110 14.85 -7.07 -4.29
CA ASP A 110 14.82 -5.83 -5.04
C ASP A 110 13.55 -5.72 -5.92
N ALA A 111 13.31 -4.54 -6.51
CA ALA A 111 12.10 -4.28 -7.28
C ALA A 111 11.94 -5.18 -8.52
N ASN A 112 13.04 -5.56 -9.16
CA ASN A 112 13.04 -6.40 -10.36
C ASN A 112 12.75 -7.86 -9.99
N ALA A 113 13.45 -8.38 -8.97
CA ALA A 113 13.24 -9.71 -8.41
C ALA A 113 11.81 -9.84 -7.87
N ALA A 114 11.31 -8.87 -7.10
CA ALA A 114 9.93 -8.87 -6.59
C ALA A 114 8.88 -8.84 -7.73
N ARG A 115 9.11 -8.10 -8.82
CA ARG A 115 8.26 -8.14 -10.01
C ARG A 115 8.25 -9.53 -10.65
N ARG A 116 9.43 -10.12 -10.84
CA ARG A 116 9.57 -11.47 -11.41
C ARG A 116 8.92 -12.56 -10.55
N VAL A 117 9.10 -12.50 -9.22
CA VAL A 117 8.42 -13.39 -8.27
C VAL A 117 6.91 -13.21 -8.39
N ARG A 118 6.37 -11.99 -8.37
CA ARG A 118 4.91 -11.76 -8.49
C ARG A 118 4.32 -12.35 -9.77
N SER A 119 4.98 -12.18 -10.91
CA SER A 119 4.55 -12.78 -12.18
C SER A 119 4.53 -14.31 -12.09
N ALA A 120 5.55 -14.92 -11.48
CA ALA A 120 5.58 -16.37 -11.25
C ALA A 120 4.43 -16.84 -10.34
N LEU A 121 4.20 -16.15 -9.22
CA LEU A 121 3.15 -16.48 -8.25
C LEU A 121 1.74 -16.35 -8.85
N GLN A 122 1.51 -15.36 -9.73
CA GLN A 122 0.25 -15.20 -10.44
C GLN A 122 -0.04 -16.37 -11.39
N ARG A 123 1.00 -16.91 -12.03
CA ARG A 123 0.87 -17.99 -13.00
C ARG A 123 0.58 -19.34 -12.35
N GLU A 124 1.33 -19.71 -11.31
CA GLU A 124 1.28 -21.05 -10.69
C GLU A 124 1.33 -20.99 -9.15
N PRO A 125 0.32 -20.38 -8.49
CA PRO A 125 0.37 -20.09 -7.06
C PRO A 125 0.46 -21.35 -6.20
N LEU A 126 -0.33 -22.38 -6.49
CA LEU A 126 -0.38 -23.62 -5.69
C LEU A 126 0.92 -24.42 -5.80
N ARG A 127 1.49 -24.51 -7.01
CA ARG A 127 2.73 -25.26 -7.24
C ARG A 127 3.89 -24.58 -6.54
N ILE A 128 4.02 -23.25 -6.66
CA ILE A 128 5.10 -22.50 -5.99
C ILE A 128 4.96 -22.59 -4.47
N TRP A 129 3.76 -22.44 -3.92
CA TRP A 129 3.53 -22.59 -2.48
C TRP A 129 4.00 -23.96 -1.96
N ASN A 130 3.61 -25.04 -2.66
CA ASN A 130 3.90 -26.41 -2.24
C ASN A 130 5.36 -26.80 -2.47
N GLU A 131 5.96 -26.41 -3.60
CA GLU A 131 7.32 -26.83 -3.94
C GLU A 131 8.40 -25.95 -3.31
N CYS A 132 8.16 -24.64 -3.22
CA CYS A 132 9.15 -23.72 -2.65
C CYS A 132 9.01 -23.66 -1.12
N GLN A 133 7.82 -23.89 -0.55
CA GLN A 133 7.54 -23.68 0.88
C GLN A 133 7.90 -22.27 1.37
N HIS A 134 7.93 -21.32 0.43
CA HIS A 134 8.21 -19.90 0.65
C HIS A 134 7.21 -19.07 -0.17
N TRP A 135 6.97 -17.85 0.29
CA TRP A 135 6.05 -16.92 -0.34
C TRP A 135 6.53 -15.48 -0.19
N LEU A 136 6.04 -14.61 -1.06
CA LEU A 136 6.34 -13.18 -1.02
C LEU A 136 5.47 -12.45 0.01
N THR A 137 6.10 -11.77 0.95
CA THR A 137 5.43 -10.97 1.99
C THR A 137 5.07 -9.56 1.51
N LEU A 138 4.36 -8.78 2.32
CA LEU A 138 3.99 -7.39 1.97
C LEU A 138 5.17 -6.43 1.90
N ASP A 139 6.24 -6.69 2.65
CA ASP A 139 7.49 -5.92 2.62
C ASP A 139 8.48 -6.39 1.53
N SER A 140 8.00 -7.23 0.59
CA SER A 140 8.79 -7.82 -0.50
C SER A 140 9.90 -8.77 -0.02
N THR A 141 9.70 -9.43 1.11
CA THR A 141 10.61 -10.45 1.65
C THR A 141 10.19 -11.83 1.16
N TRP A 142 11.15 -12.66 0.79
CA TRP A 142 10.91 -14.06 0.44
C TRP A 142 10.98 -14.90 1.71
N GLU A 143 9.85 -15.33 2.25
CA GLU A 143 9.79 -15.92 3.60
C GLU A 143 9.08 -17.28 3.62
N SER A 144 9.45 -18.14 4.57
CA SER A 144 8.83 -19.46 4.70
C SER A 144 7.34 -19.39 5.00
N VAL A 145 6.55 -20.22 4.32
CA VAL A 145 5.09 -20.30 4.52
C VAL A 145 4.69 -20.60 5.96
N GLY A 146 5.54 -21.30 6.72
CA GLY A 146 5.29 -21.63 8.12
C GLY A 146 5.36 -20.43 9.08
N LYS A 147 5.95 -19.30 8.66
CA LYS A 147 6.01 -18.06 9.45
C LYS A 147 4.87 -17.10 9.13
N LEU A 148 4.13 -17.34 8.06
CA LEU A 148 3.03 -16.46 7.63
C LEU A 148 1.82 -16.71 8.52
N LYS A 149 1.25 -15.63 9.06
CA LYS A 149 0.07 -15.66 9.94
C LYS A 149 -1.16 -15.06 9.26
N TYR A 150 -0.93 -14.08 8.40
CA TYR A 150 -1.97 -13.28 7.78
C TYR A 150 -1.89 -13.37 6.26
N ARG A 151 -2.99 -13.04 5.59
CA ARG A 151 -3.04 -12.83 4.14
C ARG A 151 -3.64 -11.47 3.80
N LEU A 152 -3.15 -10.86 2.73
CA LEU A 152 -3.79 -9.68 2.13
C LEU A 152 -4.25 -10.02 0.70
N THR A 153 -5.52 -9.77 0.42
CA THR A 153 -6.13 -9.96 -0.91
C THR A 153 -6.62 -8.63 -1.46
N MET A 154 -6.96 -8.55 -2.76
CA MET A 154 -7.58 -7.36 -3.35
C MET A 154 -8.99 -7.07 -2.81
N GLN A 155 -9.64 -8.05 -2.17
CA GLN A 155 -10.98 -7.87 -1.58
C GLN A 155 -10.93 -7.08 -0.27
N SER A 156 -9.80 -7.15 0.44
CA SER A 156 -9.56 -6.47 1.71
C SER A 156 -8.52 -5.36 1.51
N LEU A 157 -8.95 -4.20 1.02
CA LEU A 157 -8.09 -3.01 0.82
C LEU A 157 -7.80 -2.30 2.15
N THR A 158 -7.45 -3.04 3.19
CA THR A 158 -7.03 -2.47 4.46
C THR A 158 -5.77 -1.64 4.25
N LYS A 159 -5.78 -0.38 4.71
CA LYS A 159 -4.60 0.48 4.66
C LYS A 159 -3.49 -0.14 5.51
N TRP A 160 -2.50 -0.75 4.87
CA TRP A 160 -1.42 -1.50 5.50
C TRP A 160 -0.09 -0.75 5.54
N GLY A 161 -0.01 0.43 4.90
CA GLY A 161 1.20 1.26 4.83
C GLY A 161 1.76 1.61 6.21
N GLU A 162 0.89 1.88 7.17
CA GLU A 162 1.24 2.28 8.55
C GLU A 162 1.59 1.10 9.46
N LEU A 163 1.45 -0.15 8.99
CA LEU A 163 1.76 -1.34 9.80
C LEU A 163 3.27 -1.51 9.98
N PHE A 164 3.66 -2.02 11.14
CA PHE A 164 5.05 -2.31 11.46
C PHE A 164 5.64 -3.37 10.52
N PRO A 165 6.97 -3.33 10.28
CA PRO A 165 7.63 -4.29 9.40
C PRO A 165 7.36 -5.75 9.76
N PHE A 166 7.29 -6.10 11.05
CA PHE A 166 7.04 -7.49 11.46
C PHE A 166 5.65 -8.00 11.07
N ILE A 167 4.63 -7.13 11.00
CA ILE A 167 3.29 -7.51 10.53
C ILE A 167 3.33 -7.72 9.01
N LYS A 168 4.01 -6.83 8.29
CA LYS A 168 4.18 -6.93 6.83
C LYS A 168 4.94 -8.22 6.45
N ALA A 169 6.00 -8.54 7.18
CA ALA A 169 6.78 -9.77 7.00
C ALA A 169 6.00 -11.05 7.41
N ALA A 170 5.05 -10.94 8.34
CA ALA A 170 4.17 -12.06 8.71
C ALA A 170 2.93 -12.19 7.81
N THR A 171 2.78 -11.34 6.79
CA THR A 171 1.60 -11.31 5.91
C THR A 171 1.96 -11.77 4.51
N ALA A 172 1.28 -12.83 4.04
CA ALA A 172 1.36 -13.27 2.66
C ALA A 172 0.71 -12.24 1.72
N ASN A 173 1.46 -11.77 0.73
CA ASN A 173 0.90 -10.93 -0.32
C ASN A 173 0.17 -11.83 -1.32
N LEU A 174 -1.17 -11.78 -1.34
CA LEU A 174 -2.02 -12.51 -2.30
C LEU A 174 -2.77 -11.58 -3.24
N GLN A 175 -2.39 -10.30 -3.30
CA GLN A 175 -3.09 -9.30 -4.12
C GLN A 175 -2.99 -9.61 -5.62
N MET A 176 -1.98 -10.39 -6.05
CA MET A 176 -1.82 -10.82 -7.44
C MET A 176 -2.72 -12.00 -7.83
N LEU A 177 -3.43 -12.62 -6.87
CA LEU A 177 -4.23 -13.83 -7.11
C LEU A 177 -5.71 -13.51 -7.36
N SER A 178 -6.38 -14.39 -8.09
CA SER A 178 -7.83 -14.31 -8.31
C SER A 178 -8.62 -14.61 -7.02
N VAL A 179 -9.88 -14.16 -6.99
CA VAL A 179 -10.78 -14.40 -5.85
C VAL A 179 -10.90 -15.89 -5.56
N GLU A 180 -11.12 -16.70 -6.59
CA GLU A 180 -11.29 -18.14 -6.51
C GLU A 180 -10.04 -18.81 -5.93
N ALA A 181 -8.84 -18.42 -6.41
CA ALA A 181 -7.58 -18.97 -5.91
C ALA A 181 -7.39 -18.67 -4.40
N THR A 182 -7.70 -17.46 -3.95
CA THR A 182 -7.55 -17.07 -2.53
C THR A 182 -8.53 -17.77 -1.59
N GLN A 183 -9.62 -18.35 -2.10
CA GLN A 183 -10.63 -19.07 -1.32
C GLN A 183 -10.31 -20.57 -1.17
N LEU A 184 -9.31 -21.09 -1.88
CA LEU A 184 -8.88 -22.48 -1.79
C LEU A 184 -7.73 -22.66 -0.80
N ALA A 185 -7.58 -23.86 -0.27
CA ALA A 185 -6.39 -24.24 0.48
C ALA A 185 -5.15 -24.23 -0.44
N PRO A 186 -3.98 -23.78 0.05
CA PRO A 186 -3.66 -23.42 1.44
C PRO A 186 -3.96 -21.96 1.81
N PHE A 187 -4.29 -21.10 0.83
CA PHE A 187 -4.46 -19.66 1.04
C PHE A 187 -5.58 -19.31 2.01
N ALA A 188 -6.72 -20.00 1.92
CA ALA A 188 -7.87 -19.77 2.80
C ALA A 188 -7.60 -20.09 4.28
N ALA A 189 -6.54 -20.86 4.59
CA ALA A 189 -6.18 -21.18 5.97
C ALA A 189 -5.56 -19.99 6.72
N LEU A 190 -5.02 -18.99 6.00
CA LEU A 190 -4.49 -17.78 6.60
C LEU A 190 -5.62 -16.78 6.92
N ARG A 191 -5.55 -16.16 8.10
CA ARG A 191 -6.49 -15.13 8.52
C ARG A 191 -6.32 -13.89 7.65
N ASN A 192 -7.41 -13.29 7.19
CA ASN A 192 -7.33 -12.05 6.43
C ASN A 192 -6.80 -10.93 7.34
N LEU A 193 -5.80 -10.18 6.86
CA LEU A 193 -5.23 -9.06 7.59
C LEU A 193 -6.29 -8.00 7.90
N GLY A 194 -7.25 -7.76 7.01
CA GLY A 194 -8.32 -6.80 7.23
C GLY A 194 -9.23 -7.15 8.40
N ASP A 195 -9.43 -8.44 8.67
CA ASP A 195 -10.22 -8.93 9.81
C ASP A 195 -9.39 -9.05 11.10
N ALA A 196 -8.06 -8.98 10.97
CA ALA A 196 -7.12 -9.04 12.08
C ALA A 196 -6.74 -7.64 12.59
N VAL A 197 -6.72 -6.65 11.70
CA VAL A 197 -6.36 -5.26 12.03
C VAL A 197 -7.59 -4.51 12.52
N GLU A 198 -7.52 -4.05 13.76
CA GLU A 198 -8.48 -3.17 14.39
C GLU A 198 -7.87 -1.77 14.52
N PHE A 199 -8.49 -0.75 13.92
CA PHE A 199 -8.05 0.63 14.07
C PHE A 199 -8.71 1.24 15.31
N ARG A 200 -7.90 1.71 16.27
CA ARG A 200 -8.39 2.34 17.50
C ARG A 200 -7.95 3.79 17.59
N VAL A 201 -8.88 4.68 17.91
CA VAL A 201 -8.54 6.05 18.30
C VAL A 201 -7.75 6.02 19.61
N THR A 202 -6.51 6.51 19.59
CA THR A 202 -5.62 6.58 20.76
C THR A 202 -5.45 7.99 21.30
N LYS A 203 -5.59 9.02 20.46
CA LYS A 203 -5.73 10.41 20.88
C LYS A 203 -6.80 11.11 20.05
N PHE A 204 -7.58 11.96 20.70
CA PHE A 204 -8.60 12.76 20.05
C PHE A 204 -8.65 14.14 20.71
N THR A 205 -8.51 15.17 19.89
CA THR A 205 -8.70 16.56 20.28
C THR A 205 -9.86 17.13 19.47
N PRO A 206 -11.02 17.39 20.10
CA PRO A 206 -12.17 17.92 19.39
C PRO A 206 -11.88 19.32 18.86
N SER A 207 -12.44 19.64 17.70
CA SER A 207 -12.46 21.01 17.19
C SER A 207 -13.66 21.75 17.77
N SER A 208 -13.53 23.08 17.92
CA SER A 208 -14.64 23.96 18.29
C SER A 208 -15.65 24.15 17.15
N ARG A 209 -15.39 23.59 15.96
CA ARG A 209 -16.32 23.64 14.82
C ARG A 209 -17.41 22.59 15.03
N ASN A 210 -18.65 23.04 14.83
CA ASN A 210 -19.91 22.37 15.13
C ASN A 210 -19.86 20.84 15.04
N SER A 211 -20.13 20.20 16.17
CA SER A 211 -20.47 18.77 16.32
C SER A 211 -21.96 18.53 16.05
N ASP A 212 -22.62 19.45 15.34
CA ASP A 212 -24.06 19.40 15.14
C ASP A 212 -24.42 18.16 14.30
N PRO A 213 -25.52 17.47 14.64
CA PRO A 213 -26.00 16.34 13.87
C PRO A 213 -26.26 16.79 12.43
N LYS A 214 -25.68 16.06 11.47
CA LYS A 214 -25.82 16.35 10.05
C LYS A 214 -27.15 15.76 9.55
N PRO A 215 -28.15 16.60 9.14
CA PRO A 215 -29.47 16.10 8.76
C PRO A 215 -29.44 15.12 7.58
N TRP A 216 -28.50 15.34 6.65
CA TRP A 216 -28.29 14.48 5.49
C TRP A 216 -27.88 13.05 5.88
N LEU A 217 -27.10 12.90 6.96
CA LEU A 217 -26.62 11.61 7.42
C LEU A 217 -27.75 10.78 8.05
N THR A 218 -28.65 11.44 8.78
CA THR A 218 -29.87 10.81 9.32
C THR A 218 -30.82 10.40 8.20
N ALA A 219 -31.10 11.28 7.24
CA ALA A 219 -31.97 10.98 6.10
C ALA A 219 -31.43 9.80 5.26
N LEU A 220 -30.12 9.78 5.00
CA LEU A 220 -29.45 8.67 4.31
C LEU A 220 -29.57 7.36 5.09
N ALA A 221 -29.33 7.39 6.40
CA ALA A 221 -29.44 6.21 7.25
C ALA A 221 -30.87 5.65 7.30
N ASP A 222 -31.88 6.51 7.41
CA ASP A 222 -33.29 6.10 7.44
C ASP A 222 -33.75 5.49 6.12
N GLY A 223 -33.31 6.05 4.99
CA GLY A 223 -33.58 5.46 3.68
C GLY A 223 -32.86 4.12 3.49
N LEU A 224 -31.58 4.02 3.84
CA LEU A 224 -30.81 2.77 3.74
C LEU A 224 -31.34 1.66 4.66
N CYS A 225 -31.95 1.99 5.80
CA CYS A 225 -32.64 1.02 6.67
C CYS A 225 -33.84 0.33 5.98
N ARG A 226 -34.37 0.92 4.90
CA ARG A 226 -35.56 0.44 4.18
C ARG A 226 -35.22 -0.25 2.86
N VAL A 227 -33.97 -0.15 2.40
CA VAL A 227 -33.54 -0.73 1.13
C VAL A 227 -33.76 -2.24 1.13
N LYS A 228 -34.29 -2.73 0.01
CA LYS A 228 -34.42 -4.15 -0.31
C LYS A 228 -33.50 -4.46 -1.50
N LEU A 229 -32.58 -5.40 -1.29
CA LEU A 229 -31.67 -5.88 -2.33
C LEU A 229 -32.09 -7.28 -2.80
N PRO A 230 -31.65 -7.73 -3.99
CA PRO A 230 -31.96 -9.07 -4.49
C PRO A 230 -31.52 -10.21 -3.57
N ASN A 231 -30.45 -9.98 -2.79
CA ASN A 231 -29.94 -10.92 -1.80
C ASN A 231 -30.40 -10.52 -0.38
N GLU A 232 -31.02 -11.46 0.33
CA GLU A 232 -31.44 -11.23 1.72
C GLU A 232 -30.27 -10.98 2.67
N GLU A 233 -29.12 -11.63 2.44
CA GLU A 233 -27.93 -11.44 3.28
C GLU A 233 -27.35 -10.03 3.12
N ASP A 234 -27.26 -9.55 1.87
CA ASP A 234 -26.83 -8.18 1.57
C ASP A 234 -27.83 -7.16 2.13
N THR A 235 -29.13 -7.44 2.03
CA THR A 235 -30.18 -6.60 2.64
C THR A 235 -29.98 -6.47 4.16
N ARG A 236 -29.77 -7.59 4.87
CA ARG A 236 -29.53 -7.57 6.32
C ARG A 236 -28.25 -6.82 6.68
N ARG A 237 -27.17 -7.03 5.91
CA ARG A 237 -25.89 -6.34 6.11
C ARG A 237 -26.04 -4.84 5.95
N VAL A 238 -26.65 -4.39 4.85
CA VAL A 238 -26.89 -2.96 4.57
C VAL A 238 -27.77 -2.32 5.65
N ARG A 239 -28.86 -2.97 6.06
CA ARG A 239 -29.74 -2.44 7.11
C ARG A 239 -29.04 -2.34 8.47
N THR A 240 -28.20 -3.30 8.81
CA THR A 240 -27.42 -3.27 10.07
C THR A 240 -26.42 -2.11 10.06
N ALA A 241 -25.71 -1.91 8.94
CA ALA A 241 -24.79 -0.79 8.78
C ALA A 241 -25.52 0.57 8.76
N ALA A 242 -26.70 0.64 8.14
CA ALA A 242 -27.55 1.83 8.12
C ALA A 242 -28.08 2.18 9.51
N GLN A 243 -28.47 1.19 10.32
CA GLN A 243 -28.87 1.42 11.70
C GLN A 243 -27.73 2.01 12.53
N ARG A 244 -26.51 1.49 12.35
CA ARG A 244 -25.31 2.06 12.97
C ARG A 244 -25.07 3.50 12.50
N LEU A 245 -25.26 3.78 11.21
CA LEU A 245 -25.12 5.13 10.65
C LEU A 245 -26.11 6.10 11.30
N ARG A 246 -27.35 5.67 11.56
CA ARG A 246 -28.37 6.48 12.23
C ARG A 246 -27.98 6.88 13.65
N GLU A 247 -27.28 6.02 14.37
CA GLU A 247 -26.82 6.25 15.75
C GLU A 247 -25.47 7.00 15.80
N THR A 248 -24.89 7.35 14.65
CA THR A 248 -23.53 7.91 14.57
C THR A 248 -23.48 9.39 14.93
N SER A 249 -22.59 9.77 15.85
CA SER A 249 -22.29 11.16 16.18
C SER A 249 -21.19 11.73 15.27
N TRP A 250 -21.38 12.96 14.80
CA TRP A 250 -20.38 13.70 14.02
C TRP A 250 -19.37 14.38 14.93
N ASN A 251 -18.09 13.97 14.86
CA ASN A 251 -17.01 14.47 15.70
C ASN A 251 -15.92 15.14 14.86
N ALA A 252 -15.96 16.47 14.76
CA ALA A 252 -14.90 17.21 14.08
C ALA A 252 -13.65 17.33 14.98
N PHE A 253 -12.44 17.08 14.46
CA PHE A 253 -11.20 17.11 15.24
C PHE A 253 -10.16 18.10 14.70
N THR A 254 -9.33 18.61 15.62
CA THR A 254 -8.06 19.29 15.31
C THR A 254 -6.90 18.31 15.28
N HIS A 255 -6.94 17.28 16.12
CA HIS A 255 -5.95 16.22 16.18
C HIS A 255 -6.63 14.86 16.41
N LEU A 256 -6.21 13.85 15.67
CA LEU A 256 -6.68 12.47 15.81
C LEU A 256 -5.50 11.52 15.59
N ASP A 257 -5.19 10.69 16.59
CA ASP A 257 -4.26 9.58 16.44
C ASP A 257 -5.07 8.28 16.38
N VAL A 258 -4.87 7.52 15.32
CA VAL A 258 -5.47 6.20 15.12
C VAL A 258 -4.33 5.19 15.04
N THR A 259 -4.36 4.20 15.92
CA THR A 259 -3.34 3.16 15.98
C THR A 259 -3.94 1.83 15.54
N PRO A 260 -3.34 1.13 14.57
CA PRO A 260 -3.76 -0.21 14.21
C PRO A 260 -3.31 -1.20 15.28
N TYR A 261 -4.19 -2.13 15.64
CA TYR A 261 -3.94 -3.23 16.57
C TYR A 261 -4.18 -4.56 15.85
N VAL A 262 -3.35 -5.56 16.15
CA VAL A 262 -3.55 -6.94 15.72
C VAL A 262 -3.44 -7.82 16.96
N ASP A 263 -4.45 -8.63 17.20
CA ASP A 263 -4.54 -9.52 18.36
C ASP A 263 -4.29 -8.81 19.72
N GLY A 264 -4.77 -7.57 19.83
CA GLY A 264 -4.67 -6.73 21.03
C GLY A 264 -3.33 -6.00 21.22
N ALA A 265 -2.34 -6.24 20.36
CA ALA A 265 -1.06 -5.54 20.37
C ALA A 265 -0.99 -4.45 19.28
N PRO A 266 -0.29 -3.32 19.50
CA PRO A 266 -0.11 -2.30 18.48
C PRO A 266 0.66 -2.88 17.29
N ALA A 267 0.09 -2.73 16.10
CA ALA A 267 0.53 -3.35 14.86
C ALA A 267 1.11 -2.35 13.86
N GLY A 268 1.19 -1.07 14.21
CA GLY A 268 1.67 0.00 13.35
C GLY A 268 1.78 1.33 14.08
N GLU A 269 2.30 2.33 13.38
CA GLU A 269 2.43 3.68 13.93
C GLU A 269 1.06 4.39 14.03
N PRO A 270 0.86 5.26 15.03
CA PRO A 270 -0.30 6.14 15.04
C PRO A 270 -0.27 7.07 13.82
N PHE A 271 -1.39 7.13 13.11
CA PHE A 271 -1.58 8.02 11.96
C PHE A 271 -2.87 8.82 12.12
N THR A 272 -2.97 9.92 11.38
CA THR A 272 -4.14 10.81 11.39
C THR A 272 -4.93 10.66 10.10
N PRO A 273 -5.99 9.82 10.06
CA PRO A 273 -6.85 9.77 8.90
C PRO A 273 -7.68 11.06 8.79
N LYS A 274 -8.09 11.40 7.57
CA LYS A 274 -8.97 12.55 7.31
C LYS A 274 -10.43 12.32 7.73
N ALA A 275 -10.87 11.07 7.64
CA ALA A 275 -12.16 10.60 8.10
C ALA A 275 -11.98 9.19 8.70
N LEU A 276 -12.65 8.90 9.81
CA LEU A 276 -12.69 7.56 10.42
C LEU A 276 -14.09 7.31 10.96
N TRP A 277 -14.71 6.20 10.56
CA TRP A 277 -15.97 5.74 11.15
C TRP A 277 -15.71 4.53 12.04
N GLN A 278 -15.74 4.76 13.36
CA GLN A 278 -15.52 3.74 14.37
C GLN A 278 -16.72 3.69 15.33
N ASP A 279 -17.26 2.49 15.52
CA ASP A 279 -18.46 2.24 16.34
C ASP A 279 -19.63 3.15 15.92
N SER A 280 -20.05 4.05 16.80
CA SER A 280 -21.09 5.06 16.55
C SER A 280 -20.51 6.48 16.49
N SER A 281 -19.23 6.63 16.14
CA SER A 281 -18.54 7.92 16.06
C SER A 281 -17.88 8.09 14.70
N LEU A 282 -18.24 9.17 14.01
CA LEU A 282 -17.63 9.57 12.75
C LEU A 282 -16.69 10.75 13.01
N TYR A 283 -15.39 10.49 12.99
CA TYR A 283 -14.35 11.48 13.18
C TYR A 283 -14.00 12.12 11.83
N VAL A 284 -14.04 13.45 11.74
CA VAL A 284 -13.82 14.18 10.49
C VAL A 284 -12.86 15.34 10.73
N ALA A 285 -11.84 15.49 9.88
CA ALA A 285 -10.88 16.58 9.99
C ALA A 285 -11.59 17.95 9.83
N GLY A 286 -11.11 18.99 10.50
CA GLY A 286 -11.68 20.35 10.44
C GLY A 286 -11.58 21.10 9.11
N GLN A 287 -11.45 20.40 7.98
CA GLN A 287 -11.39 20.95 6.61
C GLN A 287 -12.80 21.04 5.99
N SER A 288 -12.92 21.68 4.83
CA SER A 288 -14.21 21.71 4.11
C SER A 288 -14.58 20.32 3.59
N THR A 289 -15.88 19.99 3.60
CA THR A 289 -16.38 18.68 3.15
C THR A 289 -16.01 18.40 1.69
N VAL A 290 -15.86 19.44 0.85
CA VAL A 290 -15.39 19.31 -0.54
C VAL A 290 -13.98 18.68 -0.63
N ARG A 291 -13.07 19.05 0.29
CA ARG A 291 -11.71 18.47 0.33
C ARG A 291 -11.67 17.07 0.94
N LEU A 292 -12.69 16.73 1.73
CA LEU A 292 -12.82 15.46 2.43
C LEU A 292 -13.75 14.48 1.71
N TYR A 293 -14.39 14.91 0.62
CA TYR A 293 -15.48 14.17 -0.04
C TYR A 293 -15.10 12.71 -0.32
N ARG A 294 -13.95 12.48 -0.95
CA ARG A 294 -13.48 11.11 -1.28
C ARG A 294 -13.21 10.29 -0.01
N ASP A 295 -12.44 10.85 0.92
CA ASP A 295 -12.08 10.15 2.16
C ASP A 295 -13.31 9.83 3.03
N LEU A 296 -14.31 10.71 3.04
CA LEU A 296 -15.58 10.54 3.75
C LEU A 296 -16.48 9.51 3.05
N ALA A 297 -16.61 9.57 1.73
CA ALA A 297 -17.39 8.61 0.95
C ALA A 297 -16.82 7.20 1.10
N ASP A 298 -15.50 7.04 0.93
CA ASP A 298 -14.82 5.75 1.05
C ASP A 298 -15.01 5.12 2.44
N GLU A 299 -14.85 5.92 3.50
CA GLU A 299 -14.97 5.41 4.88
C GLU A 299 -16.42 5.08 5.26
N LEU A 300 -17.39 5.87 4.80
CA LEU A 300 -18.82 5.60 5.02
C LEU A 300 -19.31 4.40 4.20
N ALA A 301 -18.79 4.20 2.99
CA ALA A 301 -19.17 3.09 2.12
C ALA A 301 -18.57 1.74 2.54
N ARG A 302 -17.37 1.76 3.14
CA ARG A 302 -16.61 0.55 3.53
C ARG A 302 -17.45 -0.53 4.23
N PRO A 303 -18.30 -0.24 5.23
CA PRO A 303 -19.04 -1.25 5.99
C PRO A 303 -20.20 -1.89 5.21
N PHE A 304 -20.67 -1.25 4.15
CA PHE A 304 -21.78 -1.76 3.34
C PHE A 304 -21.32 -2.83 2.36
N SER A 305 -20.10 -2.69 1.82
CA SER A 305 -19.51 -3.62 0.84
C SER A 305 -20.46 -3.90 -0.35
N HIS A 306 -21.12 -2.85 -0.85
CA HIS A 306 -22.08 -2.93 -1.97
C HIS A 306 -21.97 -1.69 -2.86
N THR A 307 -21.63 -1.87 -4.13
CA THR A 307 -21.28 -0.78 -5.08
C THR A 307 -22.38 0.27 -5.22
N GLN A 308 -23.63 -0.16 -5.45
CA GLN A 308 -24.76 0.76 -5.60
C GLN A 308 -25.01 1.61 -4.34
N VAL A 309 -24.71 1.07 -3.15
CA VAL A 309 -24.85 1.80 -1.88
C VAL A 309 -23.69 2.77 -1.71
N SER A 310 -22.48 2.37 -2.10
CA SER A 310 -21.31 3.27 -2.15
C SER A 310 -21.56 4.48 -3.05
N ASP A 311 -22.13 4.26 -4.23
CA ASP A 311 -22.46 5.33 -5.18
C ASP A 311 -23.53 6.27 -4.62
N ALA A 312 -24.55 5.71 -3.97
CA ALA A 312 -25.60 6.47 -3.30
C ALA A 312 -25.06 7.33 -2.15
N ILE A 313 -24.16 6.77 -1.31
CA ILE A 313 -23.50 7.50 -0.24
C ILE A 313 -22.73 8.69 -0.84
N ALA A 314 -21.94 8.46 -1.89
CA ALA A 314 -21.18 9.51 -2.56
C ALA A 314 -22.11 10.63 -3.08
N ALA A 315 -23.19 10.27 -3.77
CA ALA A 315 -24.16 11.24 -4.32
C ALA A 315 -24.87 12.09 -3.25
N CYS A 316 -25.05 11.54 -2.03
CA CYS A 316 -25.86 12.13 -0.96
C CYS A 316 -25.08 13.02 0.03
N ILE A 317 -23.74 13.04 0.01
CA ILE A 317 -22.93 13.83 0.95
C ILE A 317 -23.28 15.33 0.84
N GLU A 318 -23.61 15.94 1.99
CA GLU A 318 -23.99 17.37 2.12
C GLU A 318 -25.22 17.79 1.27
N ARG A 319 -26.03 16.82 0.79
CA ARG A 319 -27.29 17.11 0.11
C ARG A 319 -28.43 17.34 1.10
N THR A 320 -29.53 17.92 0.62
CA THR A 320 -30.71 18.15 1.46
C THR A 320 -31.43 16.83 1.74
N PRO A 321 -32.10 16.68 2.90
CA PRO A 321 -32.88 15.48 3.21
C PRO A 321 -33.92 15.12 2.15
N GLU A 322 -34.52 16.13 1.52
CA GLU A 322 -35.52 15.95 0.45
C GLU A 322 -34.88 15.30 -0.78
N PHE A 323 -33.72 15.81 -1.21
CA PHE A 323 -32.97 15.24 -2.33
C PHE A 323 -32.56 13.80 -2.06
N ILE A 324 -32.14 13.49 -0.82
CA ILE A 324 -31.70 12.14 -0.44
C ILE A 324 -32.88 11.16 -0.48
N THR A 325 -34.04 11.59 0.01
CA THR A 325 -35.25 10.75 -0.02
C THR A 325 -35.66 10.46 -1.46
N GLU A 326 -35.72 11.48 -2.32
CA GLU A 326 -36.03 11.35 -3.75
C GLU A 326 -35.00 10.47 -4.47
N TYR A 327 -33.71 10.66 -4.20
CA TYR A 327 -32.64 9.86 -4.79
C TYR A 327 -32.78 8.38 -4.40
N LEU A 328 -33.01 8.08 -3.12
CA LEU A 328 -33.14 6.70 -2.68
C LEU A 328 -34.42 6.03 -3.21
N GLU A 329 -35.53 6.75 -3.33
CA GLU A 329 -36.76 6.25 -3.95
C GLU A 329 -36.61 5.98 -5.45
N ALA A 330 -35.81 6.79 -6.16
CA ALA A 330 -35.53 6.59 -7.58
C ALA A 330 -34.55 5.44 -7.86
N HIS A 331 -33.60 5.19 -6.96
CA HIS A 331 -32.50 4.25 -7.19
C HIS A 331 -32.62 2.91 -6.43
N PHE A 332 -33.56 2.77 -5.48
CA PHE A 332 -33.74 1.55 -4.69
C PHE A 332 -35.21 1.17 -4.50
N GLU A 333 -35.46 -0.14 -4.35
CA GLU A 333 -36.71 -0.64 -3.79
C GLU A 333 -36.70 -0.43 -2.27
N LEU A 334 -37.68 0.32 -1.73
CA LEU A 334 -37.77 0.63 -0.31
C LEU A 334 -39.01 -0.04 0.31
N ASP A 335 -38.84 -0.65 1.48
CA ASP A 335 -39.96 -1.08 2.30
C ASP A 335 -40.82 0.13 2.72
N ALA A 336 -42.13 -0.10 2.88
CA ALA A 336 -43.06 0.91 3.37
C ALA A 336 -42.58 1.49 4.71
N GLN A 337 -42.73 2.80 4.92
CA GLN A 337 -42.42 3.38 6.22
C GLN A 337 -43.29 2.71 7.30
N PRO A 338 -42.74 2.40 8.49
CA PRO A 338 -43.58 2.08 9.62
C PRO A 338 -44.49 3.28 9.88
N GLU A 339 -45.80 3.11 9.72
CA GLU A 339 -46.79 4.14 10.04
C GLU A 339 -46.54 4.61 11.48
N MET A 340 -46.17 5.89 11.64
CA MET A 340 -46.17 6.48 12.97
C MET A 340 -47.59 6.44 13.52
N PRO A 341 -47.82 6.04 14.79
CA PRO A 341 -49.12 6.18 15.41
C PRO A 341 -49.50 7.66 15.40
N LEU A 342 -50.57 7.99 14.68
CA LEU A 342 -51.16 9.31 14.67
C LEU A 342 -51.41 9.75 16.12
N ARG A 343 -50.80 10.87 16.53
CA ARG A 343 -51.14 11.52 17.79
C ARG A 343 -52.62 11.94 17.74
N PRO A 344 -53.46 11.48 18.68
CA PRO A 344 -54.88 11.84 18.69
C PRO A 344 -55.02 13.24 19.30
N ASP A 345 -54.79 14.30 18.54
CA ASP A 345 -55.20 15.64 19.00
C ASP A 345 -55.50 16.67 17.91
N GLN A 346 -55.86 16.22 16.70
CA GLN A 346 -56.51 17.09 15.72
C GLN A 346 -57.75 16.43 15.16
N ALA A 347 -58.71 16.15 16.04
CA ALA A 347 -60.11 16.02 15.66
C ALA A 347 -60.81 17.35 15.95
N LYS A 348 -61.16 18.08 14.89
CA LYS A 348 -62.27 19.02 14.91
C LYS A 348 -63.27 18.65 13.82
N PRO A 349 -64.56 18.93 14.03
CA PRO A 349 -65.62 17.97 13.77
C PRO A 349 -66.27 18.21 12.42
N GLU A 350 -66.79 17.13 11.86
CA GLU A 350 -67.73 17.14 10.74
C GLU A 350 -68.95 18.02 11.03
N SER A 351 -69.37 18.78 10.02
CA SER A 351 -70.76 19.18 9.85
C SER A 351 -71.22 18.76 8.45
N GLN A 352 -72.38 18.09 8.46
CA GLN A 352 -73.04 17.34 7.39
C GLN A 352 -73.64 18.20 6.27
N ALA A 353 -73.78 17.61 5.08
CA ALA A 353 -75.00 17.53 4.23
C ALA A 353 -74.56 17.24 2.77
N ALA A 354 -74.75 16.05 2.19
CA ALA A 354 -75.97 15.37 1.72
C ALA A 354 -76.23 15.54 0.20
N ALA A 355 -76.58 14.40 -0.41
CA ALA A 355 -77.18 14.15 -1.75
C ALA A 355 -76.28 14.42 -2.99
N ASP A 356 -75.78 13.40 -3.70
CA ASP A 356 -76.46 12.36 -4.51
C ASP A 356 -76.87 12.87 -5.90
N GLU A 357 -76.11 12.48 -6.92
CA GLU A 357 -76.61 11.94 -8.19
C GLU A 357 -75.45 11.39 -9.04
N SER A 358 -75.37 10.06 -9.13
CA SER A 358 -74.85 9.35 -10.31
C SER A 358 -76.05 9.16 -11.29
N PRO A 359 -75.93 8.60 -12.54
CA PRO A 359 -74.82 7.80 -13.05
C PRO A 359 -74.55 7.81 -14.59
N LYS A 360 -73.48 7.09 -14.93
CA LYS A 360 -73.36 6.10 -16.04
C LYS A 360 -73.29 6.56 -17.50
N SER A 361 -72.19 6.14 -18.13
CA SER A 361 -72.11 5.13 -19.24
C SER A 361 -70.90 5.50 -20.12
N LYS A 362 -70.09 4.62 -20.70
CA LYS A 362 -69.98 3.16 -20.75
C LYS A 362 -68.67 2.85 -21.48
N GLU A 363 -68.09 1.70 -21.10
CA GLU A 363 -67.37 0.71 -21.93
C GLU A 363 -66.13 1.18 -22.74
N THR A 364 -64.93 0.74 -22.36
CA THR A 364 -64.31 -0.59 -22.64
C THR A 364 -63.78 -0.66 -24.08
N SER A 365 -62.46 -0.79 -24.23
CA SER A 365 -61.81 -2.00 -24.77
C SER A 365 -60.32 -1.77 -25.02
N GLN A 366 -59.51 -2.69 -24.48
CA GLN A 366 -58.21 -3.10 -25.00
C GLN A 366 -58.41 -3.57 -26.47
N GLU A 367 -57.48 -3.57 -27.41
CA GLU A 367 -56.14 -4.15 -27.46
C GLU A 367 -55.73 -4.04 -28.94
N THR A 368 -54.45 -3.83 -29.30
CA THR A 368 -53.72 -4.52 -30.40
C THR A 368 -52.46 -3.76 -30.86
N THR A 369 -51.31 -4.38 -30.58
CA THR A 369 -50.21 -4.78 -31.47
C THR A 369 -49.69 -3.92 -32.63
N GLU A 370 -48.35 -4.00 -32.75
CA GLU A 370 -47.50 -4.10 -33.95
C GLU A 370 -46.76 -2.85 -34.51
N THR A 371 -45.45 -2.83 -34.19
CA THR A 371 -44.27 -2.69 -35.08
C THR A 371 -44.33 -1.80 -36.34
N THR A 372 -43.34 -0.89 -36.43
CA THR A 372 -42.62 -0.61 -37.69
C THR A 372 -41.22 -0.04 -37.44
N ASP A 373 -40.27 -0.56 -38.23
CA ASP A 373 -38.91 -0.08 -38.52
C ASP A 373 -38.82 1.41 -38.91
N ALA A 374 -37.68 2.05 -38.63
CA ALA A 374 -36.69 2.40 -39.67
C ALA A 374 -35.67 3.49 -39.22
N GLU A 375 -34.41 3.16 -39.49
CA GLU A 375 -33.29 4.01 -39.95
C GLU A 375 -32.61 5.05 -39.06
N ALA A 376 -31.28 4.87 -39.02
CA ALA A 376 -30.23 5.78 -38.59
C ALA A 376 -30.11 7.02 -39.50
N PRO A 377 -29.28 8.00 -39.12
CA PRO A 377 -27.96 8.02 -39.76
C PRO A 377 -26.78 8.26 -38.81
N VAL A 378 -25.66 7.75 -39.29
CA VAL A 378 -24.28 7.86 -38.81
C VAL A 378 -23.69 9.18 -39.32
N GLU A 379 -22.90 9.89 -38.50
CA GLU A 379 -21.73 10.59 -39.01
C GLU A 379 -20.62 10.68 -37.94
N ASN A 380 -19.43 10.23 -38.36
CA ASN A 380 -18.16 10.13 -37.63
C ASN A 380 -17.53 11.50 -37.41
N THR A 381 -16.68 11.67 -36.39
CA THR A 381 -15.23 11.90 -36.60
C THR A 381 -14.39 11.77 -35.32
N GLU A 382 -13.40 10.89 -35.43
CA GLU A 382 -11.99 10.97 -34.98
C GLU A 382 -11.55 10.71 -33.52
N ASP A 383 -10.88 9.55 -33.40
CA ASP A 383 -9.81 9.14 -32.49
C ASP A 383 -8.78 10.22 -32.12
N VAL A 384 -8.30 10.20 -30.87
CA VAL A 384 -6.88 10.07 -30.45
C VAL A 384 -6.83 9.76 -28.93
N PRO A 385 -5.97 8.83 -28.45
CA PRO A 385 -6.00 8.28 -27.08
C PRO A 385 -5.19 9.11 -26.06
N PRO A 386 -5.43 8.98 -24.74
CA PRO A 386 -4.54 9.57 -23.74
C PRO A 386 -3.32 8.66 -23.49
N SER A 387 -2.15 9.21 -23.84
CA SER A 387 -0.82 8.71 -23.52
C SER A 387 -0.53 8.82 -22.03
N ALA A 388 0.27 7.87 -21.55
CA ALA A 388 1.02 7.91 -20.30
C ALA A 388 1.89 9.19 -20.22
N GLY A 389 1.98 9.75 -19.01
CA GLY A 389 2.89 10.83 -18.65
C GLY A 389 3.57 10.47 -17.33
N GLU A 390 4.84 10.11 -17.44
CA GLU A 390 5.83 10.10 -16.36
C GLU A 390 6.27 11.56 -16.14
N ASP A 391 6.19 12.06 -14.90
CA ASP A 391 6.83 13.33 -14.52
C ASP A 391 8.11 13.00 -13.75
N GLY A 392 9.24 13.27 -14.41
CA GLY A 392 10.58 13.29 -13.85
C GLY A 392 10.96 14.68 -13.37
N ASP A 393 11.74 14.72 -12.30
CA ASP A 393 12.38 15.88 -11.69
C ASP A 393 13.28 16.65 -12.67
N GLU A 394 13.15 17.98 -12.71
CA GLU A 394 14.25 18.88 -13.08
C GLU A 394 14.30 20.11 -12.15
N GLU A 395 15.43 20.27 -11.47
CA GLU A 395 15.87 21.46 -10.75
C GLU A 395 16.14 22.63 -11.71
N PRO A 396 15.98 23.90 -11.26
CA PRO A 396 16.64 25.02 -11.90
C PRO A 396 17.70 25.66 -10.97
N GLU A 397 18.93 25.72 -11.45
CA GLU A 397 19.97 26.65 -10.97
C GLU A 397 19.87 28.02 -11.70
N PRO A 398 20.46 29.09 -11.13
CA PRO A 398 19.97 30.45 -11.29
C PRO A 398 20.78 31.31 -12.29
N GLU A 399 20.12 32.27 -12.93
CA GLU A 399 20.80 33.42 -13.55
C GLU A 399 20.50 34.72 -12.81
N ALA A 400 21.56 35.50 -12.64
CA ALA A 400 21.63 36.78 -11.95
C ALA A 400 21.81 37.93 -12.96
N ASP A 401 21.10 39.04 -12.76
CA ASP A 401 21.54 40.43 -13.06
C ASP A 401 20.45 41.37 -12.48
N ASP A 402 20.67 42.08 -11.36
CA ASP A 402 21.40 43.34 -11.14
C ASP A 402 20.77 44.62 -11.76
N ARG A 403 20.67 45.63 -10.87
CA ARG A 403 20.28 47.06 -11.00
C ARG A 403 18.79 47.41 -10.92
N GLY A 404 18.33 48.25 -9.98
CA GLY A 404 18.99 48.98 -8.91
C GLY A 404 18.01 49.91 -8.18
N THR A 405 18.14 49.93 -6.86
CA THR A 405 17.98 51.05 -5.91
C THR A 405 16.71 51.92 -5.90
N GLU A 406 15.90 51.75 -4.85
CA GLU A 406 15.46 52.85 -3.98
C GLU A 406 15.60 52.43 -2.50
N GLU A 407 16.29 53.25 -1.71
CA GLU A 407 16.56 53.06 -0.29
C GLU A 407 15.27 53.18 0.55
N GLN A 408 14.93 52.13 1.30
CA GLN A 408 14.11 52.23 2.50
C GLN A 408 14.81 51.52 3.67
N GLU A 409 15.21 52.34 4.65
CA GLU A 409 15.69 52.05 6.00
C GLU A 409 15.97 50.58 6.36
N ALA A 410 17.25 50.22 6.30
CA ALA A 410 17.78 48.97 6.81
C ALA A 410 17.61 48.87 8.34
N LYS A 411 16.62 48.08 8.78
CA LYS A 411 16.72 47.41 10.08
C LYS A 411 17.90 46.44 10.00
N GLN A 412 18.93 46.70 10.79
CA GLN A 412 20.12 45.87 10.90
C GLN A 412 19.72 44.39 11.11
N PRO A 413 20.25 43.45 10.30
CA PRO A 413 20.00 42.03 10.51
C PRO A 413 20.68 41.63 11.82
N THR A 414 19.88 41.27 12.82
CA THR A 414 20.37 40.60 14.02
C THR A 414 21.19 39.37 13.61
N PRO A 415 22.38 39.13 14.19
CA PRO A 415 23.19 37.97 13.86
C PRO A 415 22.38 36.68 14.13
N PRO A 416 22.53 35.64 13.31
CA PRO A 416 21.83 34.37 13.52
C PRO A 416 22.18 33.85 14.91
N LYS A 417 21.15 33.38 15.64
CA LYS A 417 21.36 32.78 16.96
C LYS A 417 22.34 31.60 16.81
N PRO A 418 23.37 31.51 17.65
CA PRO A 418 24.33 30.41 17.56
C PRO A 418 23.62 29.08 17.80
N THR A 419 23.96 28.06 17.01
CA THR A 419 23.38 26.71 17.13
C THR A 419 23.87 26.01 18.40
N LEU A 420 23.15 24.99 18.90
CA LEU A 420 23.55 24.31 20.14
C LEU A 420 24.95 23.67 20.06
N ILE A 421 25.33 23.16 18.88
CA ILE A 421 26.68 22.60 18.67
C ILE A 421 27.77 23.70 18.69
N GLU A 422 27.49 24.91 18.20
CA GLU A 422 28.41 26.04 18.32
C GLU A 422 28.61 26.45 19.76
N LEU A 423 27.53 26.49 20.54
CA LEU A 423 27.59 26.77 21.98
C LEU A 423 28.41 25.69 22.70
N TYR A 424 28.17 24.42 22.36
CA TYR A 424 28.87 23.28 22.96
C TYR A 424 30.37 23.29 22.66
N ALA A 425 30.72 23.48 21.39
CA ALA A 425 32.10 23.58 20.94
C ALA A 425 32.83 24.76 21.61
N ARG A 426 32.18 25.94 21.65
CA ARG A 426 32.75 27.15 22.26
C ARG A 426 32.95 27.00 23.77
N GLN A 427 32.02 26.36 24.50
CA GLN A 427 32.15 26.12 25.94
C GLN A 427 33.36 25.21 26.25
N ARG A 428 33.66 24.27 25.35
CA ARG A 428 34.81 23.36 25.46
C ARG A 428 36.08 23.91 24.80
N GLY A 429 36.11 25.19 24.42
CA GLY A 429 37.29 25.87 23.88
C GLY A 429 37.58 25.64 22.40
N PHE A 430 36.72 24.92 21.67
CA PHE A 430 36.87 24.70 20.24
C PHE A 430 36.51 25.97 19.45
N ARG A 431 37.15 26.14 18.29
CA ARG A 431 36.92 27.25 17.37
C ARG A 431 36.59 26.71 15.99
N TRP A 432 35.62 27.33 15.33
CA TRP A 432 35.24 26.96 13.98
C TRP A 432 36.39 27.22 13.00
N HIS A 433 36.74 26.21 12.21
CA HIS A 433 37.72 26.28 11.15
C HIS A 433 37.01 26.25 9.79
N ALA A 434 36.80 27.43 9.20
CA ALA A 434 35.95 27.58 8.02
C ALA A 434 36.43 26.79 6.78
N ALA A 435 37.74 26.60 6.61
CA ALA A 435 38.30 25.89 5.46
C ALA A 435 38.04 24.38 5.51
N GLU A 436 38.04 23.79 6.71
CA GLU A 436 37.86 22.34 6.91
C GLU A 436 36.45 21.98 7.38
N LYS A 437 35.58 22.99 7.57
CA LYS A 437 34.18 22.83 8.01
C LYS A 437 34.03 22.00 9.29
N CYS A 438 34.98 22.15 10.22
CA CYS A 438 35.03 21.46 11.50
C CYS A 438 35.36 22.44 12.63
N TYR A 439 35.16 22.03 13.89
CA TYR A 439 35.63 22.77 15.06
C TYR A 439 36.96 22.21 15.51
N THR A 440 37.97 23.05 15.73
CA THR A 440 39.31 22.63 16.16
C THR A 440 39.64 23.19 17.54
N HIS A 441 40.40 22.45 18.34
CA HIS A 441 40.85 22.84 19.66
C HIS A 441 42.38 22.95 19.70
N ALA A 442 42.92 23.77 20.59
CA ALA A 442 44.36 24.04 20.69
C ALA A 442 45.21 22.81 21.10
N ASP A 443 44.58 21.77 21.64
CA ASP A 443 45.22 20.48 21.98
C ASP A 443 45.26 19.48 20.81
N GLY A 444 44.81 19.91 19.62
CA GLY A 444 44.76 19.09 18.41
C GLY A 444 43.49 18.27 18.24
N ARG A 445 42.54 18.30 19.19
CA ARG A 445 41.21 17.70 18.98
C ARG A 445 40.39 18.47 17.97
N TRP A 446 39.46 17.78 17.32
CA TRP A 446 38.51 18.40 16.41
C TRP A 446 37.15 17.69 16.44
N ILE A 447 36.11 18.43 16.04
CA ILE A 447 34.73 17.96 15.94
C ILE A 447 34.27 18.20 14.51
N GLU A 448 33.83 17.15 13.83
CA GLU A 448 33.32 17.22 12.47
C GLU A 448 31.89 16.70 12.35
N LYS A 449 31.23 17.09 11.27
CA LYS A 449 29.85 16.68 11.00
C LYS A 449 29.85 15.22 10.52
N SER A 450 29.05 14.38 11.16
CA SER A 450 28.96 12.96 10.84
C SER A 450 27.59 12.60 10.24
N ALA A 451 27.47 11.38 9.72
CA ALA A 451 26.24 10.85 9.16
C ALA A 451 25.35 10.22 10.25
N SER A 452 24.04 10.18 9.98
CA SER A 452 23.04 9.50 10.83
C SER A 452 23.52 8.09 11.23
N PRO A 453 23.32 7.65 12.48
CA PRO A 453 22.38 8.21 13.47
C PRO A 453 22.96 9.28 14.41
N PHE A 454 24.26 9.60 14.33
CA PHE A 454 24.87 10.69 15.08
C PHE A 454 25.04 11.93 14.19
N ASN A 455 25.07 13.11 14.80
CA ASN A 455 25.13 14.36 14.04
C ASN A 455 26.57 14.87 13.89
N TRP A 456 27.44 14.50 14.85
CA TRP A 456 28.83 14.97 14.94
C TRP A 456 29.73 13.91 15.56
N GLU A 457 31.02 13.97 15.27
CA GLU A 457 32.06 13.11 15.87
C GLU A 457 33.21 13.97 16.40
N GLU A 458 33.66 13.69 17.63
CA GLU A 458 34.85 14.28 18.25
C GLU A 458 36.01 13.30 18.10
N HIS A 459 37.16 13.80 17.66
CA HIS A 459 38.38 13.02 17.45
C HIS A 459 39.57 13.61 18.18
N ALA A 460 40.52 12.74 18.53
CA ALA A 460 41.78 13.07 19.17
C ALA A 460 42.78 13.69 18.18
N ALA A 461 43.87 14.29 18.68
CA ALA A 461 44.95 14.82 17.85
C ALA A 461 45.61 13.77 16.93
N GLY A 462 45.49 12.48 17.27
CA GLY A 462 45.94 11.35 16.44
C GLY A 462 44.91 10.84 15.42
N GLY A 463 43.72 11.45 15.34
CA GLY A 463 42.62 11.04 14.46
C GLY A 463 41.69 9.96 15.04
N GLU A 464 42.00 9.40 16.21
CA GLU A 464 41.17 8.40 16.88
C GLU A 464 39.82 9.01 17.32
N LEU A 465 38.74 8.24 17.15
CA LEU A 465 37.39 8.65 17.57
C LEU A 465 37.30 8.69 19.09
N VAL A 466 36.97 9.86 19.63
CA VAL A 466 36.78 10.09 21.07
C VAL A 466 35.31 9.92 21.45
N SER A 467 34.39 10.53 20.69
CA SER A 467 32.96 10.45 21.00
C SER A 467 32.10 10.72 19.78
N ARG A 468 31.02 9.95 19.62
CA ARG A 468 29.92 10.24 18.70
C ARG A 468 28.86 11.06 19.42
N LEU A 469 28.49 12.19 18.84
CA LEU A 469 27.61 13.18 19.45
C LEU A 469 26.28 13.23 18.70
N TRP A 470 25.19 13.03 19.43
CA TRP A 470 23.86 13.35 18.92
C TRP A 470 23.38 14.63 19.57
N VAL A 471 23.12 15.65 18.76
CA VAL A 471 22.83 17.01 19.21
C VAL A 471 21.39 17.35 18.86
N THR A 472 20.60 17.78 19.85
CA THR A 472 19.21 18.18 19.65
C THR A 472 18.89 19.45 20.44
N GLU A 473 18.03 20.30 19.88
CA GLU A 473 17.54 21.51 20.53
C GLU A 473 16.43 21.21 21.58
N GLN A 474 16.16 19.93 21.86
CA GLN A 474 15.19 19.49 22.85
C GLN A 474 15.77 19.54 24.27
N LYS A 475 14.92 19.81 25.28
CA LYS A 475 15.28 19.77 26.70
C LYS A 475 14.95 18.40 27.30
N LEU A 476 15.82 17.88 28.17
CA LEU A 476 15.60 16.62 28.87
C LEU A 476 14.32 16.64 29.71
N ALA A 477 14.06 17.73 30.44
CA ALA A 477 12.85 17.92 31.24
C ALA A 477 11.54 17.82 30.43
N ASN A 478 11.57 18.17 29.14
CA ASN A 478 10.38 18.13 28.28
C ASN A 478 10.18 16.78 27.60
N GLY A 479 11.12 15.85 27.72
CA GLY A 479 11.17 14.67 26.87
C GLY A 479 12.06 14.88 25.66
N VAL A 480 13.08 14.04 25.52
CA VAL A 480 13.89 13.97 24.30
C VAL A 480 13.50 12.72 23.51
N GLU A 481 13.10 12.92 22.25
CA GLU A 481 12.75 11.84 21.32
C GLU A 481 13.99 11.38 20.57
N ILE A 482 14.36 10.11 20.73
CA ILE A 482 15.49 9.49 20.03
C ILE A 482 15.04 8.28 19.20
N ALA A 483 15.71 8.04 18.08
CA ALA A 483 15.50 6.85 17.28
C ALA A 483 15.87 5.58 18.07
N ALA A 484 15.16 4.48 17.83
CA ALA A 484 15.45 3.18 18.46
C ALA A 484 16.88 2.71 18.23
N GLU A 485 17.40 2.96 17.03
CA GLU A 485 18.77 2.67 16.63
C GLU A 485 19.78 3.47 17.46
N LEU A 486 19.54 4.77 17.65
CA LEU A 486 20.40 5.63 18.47
C LEU A 486 20.42 5.17 19.94
N TRP A 487 19.26 4.84 20.52
CA TRP A 487 19.19 4.29 21.87
C TRP A 487 19.94 2.95 22.01
N THR A 488 19.80 2.09 21.00
CA THR A 488 20.51 0.80 20.96
C THR A 488 22.02 1.02 20.88
N LEU A 489 22.49 1.97 20.08
CA LEU A 489 23.90 2.31 19.95
C LEU A 489 24.49 2.92 21.23
N ILE A 490 23.72 3.76 21.93
CA ILE A 490 24.09 4.26 23.26
C ILE A 490 24.28 3.08 24.24
N GLY A 491 23.40 2.07 24.19
CA GLY A 491 23.53 0.86 25.00
C GLY A 491 24.70 -0.04 24.62
N GLN A 492 25.05 -0.12 23.34
CA GLN A 492 26.15 -0.97 22.85
C GLN A 492 27.53 -0.35 23.07
N GLN A 493 27.65 0.97 22.95
CA GLN A 493 28.93 1.69 23.02
C GLN A 493 28.87 2.92 23.94
N PRO A 494 28.46 2.78 25.22
CA PRO A 494 28.18 3.92 26.09
C PRO A 494 29.40 4.82 26.37
N ALA A 495 30.62 4.26 26.27
CA ALA A 495 31.87 4.99 26.50
C ALA A 495 32.25 5.94 25.35
N THR A 496 31.69 5.75 24.15
CA THR A 496 32.04 6.51 22.94
C THR A 496 30.84 7.23 22.33
N THR A 497 29.75 7.38 23.09
CA THR A 497 28.53 8.05 22.65
C THR A 497 28.14 9.11 23.66
N ALA A 498 27.67 10.27 23.20
CA ALA A 498 27.09 11.28 24.05
C ALA A 498 25.89 11.98 23.39
N LEU A 499 24.96 12.41 24.24
CA LEU A 499 23.76 13.17 23.91
C LEU A 499 23.97 14.61 24.33
N VAL A 500 23.84 15.56 23.40
CA VAL A 500 23.90 17.00 23.68
C VAL A 500 22.50 17.58 23.53
N VAL A 501 21.94 18.03 24.65
CA VAL A 501 20.58 18.56 24.77
C VAL A 501 20.62 19.99 25.30
N VAL A 502 19.50 20.70 25.23
CA VAL A 502 19.38 22.03 25.84
C VAL A 502 19.15 21.88 27.34
N GLY A 503 20.02 22.48 28.15
CA GLY A 503 19.88 22.57 29.60
C GLY A 503 18.81 23.59 30.03
N ASP A 504 18.54 23.63 31.34
CA ASP A 504 17.54 24.53 31.91
C ASP A 504 17.89 26.01 31.74
N ASP A 505 19.19 26.32 31.79
CA ASP A 505 19.78 27.64 31.56
C ASP A 505 19.97 27.99 30.08
N HIS A 506 19.44 27.17 29.17
CA HIS A 506 19.66 27.24 27.72
C HIS A 506 21.12 27.03 27.28
N ALA A 507 22.00 26.56 28.18
CA ALA A 507 23.33 26.10 27.82
C ALA A 507 23.28 24.65 27.31
N PRO A 508 24.25 24.22 26.48
CA PRO A 508 24.34 22.83 26.06
C PRO A 508 24.69 21.94 27.26
N CYS A 509 23.86 20.93 27.51
CA CYS A 509 24.09 19.90 28.50
C CYS A 509 24.45 18.61 27.77
N ALA A 510 25.66 18.07 28.04
CA ALA A 510 26.13 16.85 27.43
C ALA A 510 26.09 15.70 28.44
N LEU A 511 25.42 14.62 28.05
CA LEU A 511 25.29 13.39 28.82
C LEU A 511 25.96 12.26 28.06
N THR A 512 26.95 11.63 28.66
CA THR A 512 27.59 10.43 28.12
C THR A 512 26.62 9.26 28.11
N GLY A 513 26.87 8.27 27.27
CA GLY A 513 26.05 7.06 27.23
C GLY A 513 26.03 6.32 28.57
N GLN A 514 27.12 6.38 29.33
CA GLN A 514 27.18 5.85 30.70
C GLN A 514 26.24 6.60 31.65
N GLU A 515 26.31 7.93 31.68
CA GLU A 515 25.42 8.75 32.52
C GLU A 515 23.95 8.54 32.16
N ILE A 516 23.62 8.41 30.87
CA ILE A 516 22.24 8.12 30.42
C ILE A 516 21.76 6.77 30.94
N LEU A 517 22.61 5.73 30.91
CA LEU A 517 22.26 4.42 31.45
C LEU A 517 22.12 4.45 32.98
N GLU A 518 22.99 5.18 33.68
CA GLU A 518 22.91 5.36 35.14
C GLU A 518 21.65 6.14 35.55
N LEU A 519 21.27 7.18 34.80
CA LEU A 519 20.02 7.92 35.01
C LEU A 519 18.80 7.00 34.84
N LYS A 520 18.86 6.05 33.90
CA LYS A 520 17.79 5.07 33.69
C LYS A 520 17.74 4.08 34.85
N ASP A 521 18.88 3.54 35.26
CA ASP A 521 18.95 2.53 36.33
C ASP A 521 18.56 3.13 37.69
N SER A 522 18.88 4.40 37.93
CA SER A 522 18.44 5.17 39.09
C SER A 522 16.99 5.69 38.99
N ARG A 523 16.28 5.41 37.90
CA ARG A 523 14.91 5.85 37.60
C ARG A 523 14.71 7.37 37.59
N GLN A 524 15.79 8.13 37.38
CA GLN A 524 15.72 9.58 37.17
C GLN A 524 15.23 9.92 35.77
N ILE A 525 15.44 9.00 34.82
CA ILE A 525 14.78 9.01 33.52
C ILE A 525 13.94 7.76 33.31
N MET A 526 12.77 7.93 32.69
CA MET A 526 11.88 6.83 32.31
C MET A 526 11.87 6.67 30.79
N LEU A 527 11.97 5.43 30.33
CA LEU A 527 11.97 5.09 28.91
C LEU A 527 10.58 4.58 28.50
N HIS A 528 9.90 5.33 27.64
CA HIS A 528 8.57 4.97 27.15
C HIS A 528 8.65 4.23 25.80
N PRO A 529 8.23 2.95 25.70
CA PRO A 529 8.44 2.12 24.51
C PRO A 529 7.58 2.49 23.29
N ALA A 530 6.62 3.42 23.43
CA ALA A 530 5.73 3.81 22.34
C ALA A 530 6.42 4.74 21.31
N ARG A 531 7.57 5.33 21.67
CA ARG A 531 8.57 6.12 20.94
C ARG A 531 9.54 6.61 22.03
N TYR A 532 10.84 6.34 21.94
CA TYR A 532 11.78 6.54 23.07
C TYR A 532 11.85 8.02 23.50
N ARG A 533 11.12 8.36 24.57
CA ARG A 533 11.10 9.69 25.20
C ARG A 533 11.80 9.62 26.55
N ILE A 534 12.84 10.43 26.75
CA ILE A 534 13.59 10.55 28.01
C ILE A 534 13.11 11.80 28.76
N VAL A 535 12.44 11.64 29.90
CA VAL A 535 11.93 12.74 30.74
C VAL A 535 12.60 12.69 32.12
N GLU A 536 13.09 13.83 32.59
CA GLU A 536 13.60 14.00 33.96
C GLU A 536 12.45 14.07 34.97
N ASN A 537 12.58 13.35 36.09
CA ASN A 537 11.54 13.27 37.10
C ASN A 537 11.56 14.51 38.02
N PRO A 538 10.47 15.29 38.13
CA PRO A 538 10.41 16.40 39.07
C PRO A 538 10.28 15.85 40.50
N ASN A 539 11.18 16.25 41.40
CA ASN A 539 11.03 16.06 42.85
C ASN A 539 9.88 16.90 43.41
#